data_AF-N4TSR8-F1
#
_entry.id   AF-N4TSR8-F1
#
_cell.length_a   1.000
_cell.length_b   1.000
_cell.length_c   1.000
_cell.angle_alpha   90.00
_cell.angle_beta   90.00
_cell.angle_gamma   90.00
#
_symmetry.space_group_name_H-M   'P 1'
#
loop_
_entity.id
_entity.type
_entity.pdbx_description
1 polymer ?
#
loop_
_entity_poly.entity_id
_entity_poly.type
_entity_poly.pdbx_seq_one_letter_code
_entity_poly.pdbx_strand_id
1 'polypeptide(L)'
;MSANSDLRKQIETTVNSFLASYEDGRKAKDPSVINRDVTPDCTRQLLPASLCKALGLPEEFLIPNDVYEKLYADDLSLGGVHNTVSKHLTIDVEARCAAVESSGDMIYHHGETLHLEFSWVFYLTSDGTKISRVIEFADSTAVLKMAASILTLLDSVTVHGWPEPLNTYYLVKMIISLLFIRYCFITGQNSMTLPV
;
A
#
# COMPACT_ATOMS: atom_id res chain seq x y z
N MET A 1 26.21 20.13 16.54
CA MET A 1 25.85 18.91 15.78
C MET A 1 26.07 19.21 14.30
N SER A 2 26.47 18.23 13.50
CA SER A 2 26.77 18.48 12.07
C SER A 2 25.48 18.37 11.24
N ALA A 3 25.39 19.10 10.13
CA ALA A 3 24.22 19.03 9.24
C ALA A 3 23.88 17.58 8.81
N ASN A 4 24.88 16.72 8.64
CA ASN A 4 24.69 15.30 8.31
C ASN A 4 24.07 14.50 9.46
N SER A 5 24.43 14.79 10.73
CA SER A 5 23.78 14.14 11.87
C SER A 5 22.33 14.56 12.05
N ASP A 6 21.98 15.79 11.64
CA ASP A 6 20.61 16.29 11.72
C ASP A 6 19.76 15.72 10.58
N LEU A 7 20.30 15.65 9.36
CA LEU A 7 19.63 15.02 8.21
C LEU A 7 19.39 13.52 8.45
N ARG A 8 20.36 12.80 9.02
CA ARG A 8 20.18 11.37 9.35
C ARG A 8 19.00 11.16 10.29
N LYS A 9 18.90 11.95 11.36
CA LYS A 9 17.78 11.88 12.32
C LYS A 9 16.46 12.24 11.67
N GLN A 10 16.47 13.20 10.74
CA GLN A 10 15.27 13.58 10.00
C GLN A 10 14.78 12.42 9.12
N ILE A 11 15.67 11.76 8.37
CA ILE A 11 15.34 10.59 7.56
C ILE A 11 14.78 9.46 8.43
N GLU A 12 15.45 9.16 9.56
CA GLU A 12 14.98 8.15 10.52
C GLU A 12 13.57 8.46 11.04
N THR A 13 13.32 9.71 11.40
CA THR A 13 12.01 10.17 11.88
C THR A 13 10.94 10.00 10.81
N THR A 14 11.21 10.41 9.57
CA THR A 14 10.26 10.30 8.46
C THR A 14 9.95 8.84 8.11
N VAL A 15 10.96 7.96 8.07
CA VAL A 15 10.75 6.52 7.79
C VAL A 15 9.95 5.83 8.89
N ASN A 16 10.27 6.10 10.16
CA ASN A 16 9.53 5.52 11.28
C ASN A 16 8.09 6.03 11.32
N SER A 17 7.88 7.32 11.05
CA SER A 17 6.53 7.91 10.94
C SER A 17 5.73 7.29 9.79
N PHE A 18 6.37 7.08 8.64
CA PHE A 18 5.74 6.42 7.50
C PHE A 18 5.28 5.00 7.85
N LEU A 19 6.13 4.19 8.47
CA LEU A 19 5.78 2.82 8.87
C LEU A 19 4.69 2.77 9.96
N ALA A 20 4.68 3.75 10.87
CA ALA A 20 3.61 3.86 11.88
C ALA A 20 2.26 4.26 11.27
N SER A 21 2.22 4.81 10.05
CA SER A 21 0.98 5.33 9.44
C SER A 21 -0.09 4.25 9.21
N TYR A 22 0.32 2.99 9.03
CA TYR A 22 -0.59 1.84 8.92
C TYR A 22 -1.35 1.57 10.22
N GLU A 23 -0.68 1.65 11.37
CA GLU A 23 -1.38 1.52 12.64
C GLU A 23 -2.19 2.77 12.98
N ASP A 24 -1.63 3.95 12.69
CA ASP A 24 -2.26 5.22 13.03
C ASP A 24 -3.53 5.45 12.21
N GLY A 25 -3.52 5.13 10.91
CA GLY A 25 -4.72 5.21 10.06
C GLY A 25 -5.81 4.26 10.54
N ARG A 26 -5.46 3.05 10.99
CA ARG A 26 -6.41 2.15 11.65
C ARG A 26 -6.97 2.74 12.95
N LYS A 27 -6.11 3.24 13.85
CA LYS A 27 -6.54 3.82 15.14
C LYS A 27 -7.45 5.04 14.93
N ALA A 28 -7.12 5.88 13.95
CA ALA A 28 -7.88 7.07 13.58
C ALA A 28 -9.11 6.77 12.72
N LYS A 29 -9.18 5.58 12.09
CA LYS A 29 -10.14 5.22 11.04
C LYS A 29 -10.10 6.22 9.87
N ASP A 30 -8.89 6.62 9.50
CA ASP A 30 -8.63 7.63 8.48
C ASP A 30 -7.61 7.11 7.46
N PRO A 31 -8.03 6.78 6.23
CA PRO A 31 -7.12 6.26 5.22
C PRO A 31 -6.10 7.30 4.74
N SER A 32 -6.39 8.60 4.83
CA SER A 32 -5.48 9.65 4.34
C SER A 32 -4.15 9.70 5.11
N VAL A 33 -4.12 9.16 6.32
CA VAL A 33 -2.92 9.06 7.17
C VAL A 33 -1.79 8.30 6.48
N ILE A 34 -2.08 7.35 5.60
CA ILE A 34 -1.08 6.54 4.88
C ILE A 34 -0.18 7.37 3.94
N ASN A 35 -0.64 8.56 3.57
CA ASN A 35 0.08 9.46 2.67
C ASN A 35 0.75 10.64 3.40
N ARG A 36 0.72 10.69 4.74
CA ARG A 36 1.20 11.87 5.48
C ARG A 36 2.68 12.19 5.28
N ASP A 37 3.52 11.17 5.08
CA ASP A 37 4.99 11.27 5.04
C ASP A 37 5.58 11.19 3.62
N VAL A 38 4.73 11.13 2.59
CA VAL A 38 5.17 11.06 1.20
C VAL A 38 4.99 12.40 0.48
N THR A 39 5.72 12.61 -0.63
CA THR A 39 5.46 13.73 -1.53
C THR A 39 4.14 13.52 -2.28
N PRO A 40 3.47 14.59 -2.77
CA PRO A 40 2.21 14.46 -3.50
C PRO A 40 2.29 13.54 -4.73
N ASP A 41 3.45 13.49 -5.38
CA ASP A 41 3.78 12.71 -6.57
C ASP A 41 4.46 11.37 -6.27
N CYS A 42 4.51 10.95 -5.00
CA CYS A 42 5.16 9.71 -4.61
C CYS A 42 4.53 8.49 -5.28
N THR A 43 5.40 7.53 -5.62
CA THR A 43 5.01 6.23 -6.16
C THR A 43 5.47 5.11 -5.26
N ARG A 44 4.65 4.05 -5.18
CA ARG A 44 4.97 2.81 -4.46
C ARG A 44 5.08 1.67 -5.45
N GLN A 45 6.14 0.88 -5.36
CA GLN A 45 6.36 -0.28 -6.20
C GLN A 45 6.32 -1.54 -5.36
N LEU A 46 5.42 -2.46 -5.70
CA LEU A 46 5.37 -3.79 -5.10
C LEU A 46 6.34 -4.74 -5.82
N LEU A 47 7.11 -5.48 -5.03
CA LEU A 47 8.04 -6.52 -5.42
C LEU A 47 7.82 -7.77 -4.56
N PRO A 48 8.26 -8.97 -5.01
CA PRO A 48 8.88 -9.24 -6.31
C PRO A 48 7.91 -9.15 -7.50
N ALA A 49 8.43 -8.97 -8.71
CA ALA A 49 7.63 -8.96 -9.94
C ALA A 49 6.75 -10.22 -10.11
N SER A 50 7.21 -11.37 -9.60
CA SER A 50 6.43 -12.61 -9.56
C SER A 50 5.15 -12.50 -8.72
N LEU A 51 5.17 -11.72 -7.64
CA LEU A 51 3.98 -11.44 -6.83
C LEU A 51 2.98 -10.60 -7.63
N CYS A 52 3.45 -9.52 -8.28
CA CYS A 52 2.61 -8.71 -9.17
C CYS A 52 1.95 -9.57 -10.25
N LYS A 53 2.71 -10.44 -10.89
CA LYS A 53 2.18 -11.39 -11.89
C LYS A 53 1.12 -12.33 -11.30
N ALA A 54 1.34 -12.86 -10.10
CA ALA A 54 0.38 -13.75 -9.43
C ALA A 54 -0.92 -13.03 -9.06
N LEU A 55 -0.85 -11.73 -8.76
CA LEU A 55 -2.00 -10.85 -8.52
C LEU A 55 -2.66 -10.33 -9.82
N GLY A 56 -2.12 -10.69 -11.00
CA GLY A 56 -2.62 -10.21 -12.29
C GLY A 56 -2.25 -8.75 -12.61
N LEU A 57 -1.28 -8.17 -11.89
CA LEU A 57 -0.76 -6.82 -12.08
C LEU A 57 0.31 -6.77 -13.19
N PRO A 58 0.55 -5.59 -13.79
CA PRO A 58 1.73 -5.35 -14.62
C PRO A 58 3.04 -5.65 -13.88
N GLU A 59 4.07 -6.04 -14.62
CA GLU A 59 5.39 -6.38 -14.05
C GLU A 59 6.06 -5.18 -13.37
N GLU A 60 5.95 -4.01 -13.99
CA GLU A 60 6.36 -2.73 -13.42
C GLU A 60 5.11 -1.91 -13.11
N PHE A 61 4.51 -2.17 -11.96
CA PHE A 61 3.36 -1.43 -11.47
C PHE A 61 3.77 -0.42 -10.40
N LEU A 62 3.60 0.86 -10.72
CA LEU A 62 3.78 1.97 -9.78
C LEU A 62 2.42 2.44 -9.31
N ILE A 63 2.22 2.43 -8.00
CA ILE A 63 0.97 2.80 -7.35
C ILE A 63 1.07 4.26 -6.90
N PRO A 64 0.28 5.18 -7.48
CA PRO A 64 0.20 6.55 -7.01
C PRO A 64 -0.56 6.65 -5.67
N ASN A 65 -0.35 7.74 -4.96
CA ASN A 65 -0.92 7.98 -3.62
C ASN A 65 -2.44 7.80 -3.54
N ASP A 66 -3.19 8.29 -4.52
CA ASP A 66 -4.66 8.24 -4.52
C ASP A 66 -5.19 6.82 -4.73
N VAL A 67 -4.47 5.99 -5.49
CA VAL A 67 -4.78 4.57 -5.65
C VAL A 67 -4.41 3.81 -4.38
N TYR A 68 -3.23 4.07 -3.80
CA TYR A 68 -2.79 3.40 -2.58
C TYR A 68 -3.71 3.69 -1.38
N GLU A 69 -4.18 4.94 -1.25
CA GLU A 69 -5.13 5.33 -0.20
C GLU A 69 -6.46 4.58 -0.29
N LYS A 70 -6.96 4.36 -1.51
CA LYS A 70 -8.19 3.58 -1.74
C LYS A 70 -7.99 2.12 -1.36
N LEU A 71 -6.88 1.51 -1.76
CA LEU A 71 -6.53 0.14 -1.38
C LEU A 71 -6.45 0.00 0.14
N TYR A 72 -5.80 0.96 0.80
CA TYR A 72 -5.70 0.98 2.25
C TYR A 72 -7.07 1.21 2.93
N ALA A 73 -7.96 2.02 2.36
CA ALA A 73 -9.32 2.17 2.86
C ALA A 73 -10.12 0.85 2.76
N ASP A 74 -9.93 0.08 1.68
CA ASP A 74 -10.53 -1.24 1.52
C ASP A 74 -9.99 -2.20 2.59
N ASP A 75 -8.69 -2.20 2.88
CA ASP A 75 -8.09 -3.00 3.96
C ASP A 75 -8.69 -2.63 5.33
N LEU A 76 -8.84 -1.33 5.62
CA LEU A 76 -9.45 -0.84 6.86
C LEU A 76 -10.92 -1.23 7.02
N SER A 77 -11.62 -1.54 5.92
CA SER A 77 -13.02 -2.02 5.98
C SER A 77 -13.12 -3.49 6.43
N LEU A 78 -12.03 -4.25 6.29
CA LEU A 78 -11.96 -5.67 6.64
C LEU A 78 -11.23 -5.90 7.97
N GLY A 79 -10.42 -4.95 8.42
CA GLY A 79 -9.59 -5.06 9.60
C GLY A 79 -8.63 -3.89 9.75
N GLY A 80 -7.36 -4.20 9.99
CA GLY A 80 -6.27 -3.24 9.90
C GLY A 80 -4.98 -3.76 10.50
N VAL A 81 -3.91 -2.98 10.33
CA VAL A 81 -2.57 -3.35 10.79
C VAL A 81 -2.40 -3.06 12.29
N HIS A 82 -1.75 -3.99 12.97
CA HIS A 82 -1.35 -3.97 14.36
C HIS A 82 0.12 -4.36 14.50
N ASN A 83 0.73 -4.01 15.63
CA ASN A 83 2.05 -4.50 16.04
C ASN A 83 3.13 -4.30 14.97
N THR A 84 3.17 -3.13 14.32
CA THR A 84 4.21 -2.80 13.36
C THR A 84 5.55 -2.74 14.08
N VAL A 85 6.46 -3.62 13.68
CA VAL A 85 7.82 -3.68 14.20
C VAL A 85 8.78 -3.41 13.05
N SER A 86 9.67 -2.44 13.23
CA SER A 86 10.73 -2.13 12.28
C SER A 86 12.09 -2.56 12.84
N LYS A 87 12.90 -3.24 12.04
CA LYS A 87 14.24 -3.71 12.39
C LYS A 87 15.23 -3.34 11.30
N HIS A 88 16.50 -3.25 11.68
CA HIS A 88 17.63 -3.09 10.75
C HIS A 88 17.55 -1.85 9.83
N LEU A 89 17.01 -0.73 10.34
CA LEU A 89 16.99 0.53 9.59
C LEU A 89 18.41 0.98 9.23
N THR A 90 18.67 1.01 7.92
CA THR A 90 19.91 1.49 7.32
C THR A 90 19.62 2.78 6.57
N ILE A 91 20.45 3.80 6.79
CA ILE A 91 20.29 5.12 6.18
C ILE A 91 21.57 5.51 5.46
N ASP A 92 21.42 5.79 4.17
CA ASP A 92 22.41 6.45 3.32
C ASP A 92 22.04 7.93 3.18
N VAL A 93 22.77 8.78 3.92
CA VAL A 93 22.52 10.22 3.97
C VAL A 93 22.88 10.89 2.64
N GLU A 94 23.90 10.40 1.94
CA GLU A 94 24.38 11.02 0.70
C GLU A 94 23.39 10.76 -0.44
N ALA A 95 22.92 9.52 -0.54
CA ALA A 95 21.91 9.11 -1.52
C ALA A 95 20.48 9.55 -1.17
N ARG A 96 20.25 10.08 0.05
CA ARG A 96 18.91 10.32 0.63
C ARG A 96 18.02 9.08 0.53
N CYS A 97 18.57 7.95 0.93
CA CYS A 97 17.93 6.65 0.83
C CYS A 97 17.92 5.96 2.19
N ALA A 98 16.88 5.19 2.46
CA ALA A 98 16.81 4.31 3.61
C ALA A 98 16.30 2.92 3.21
N ALA A 99 16.72 1.90 3.95
CA ALA A 99 16.22 0.54 3.81
C ALA A 99 15.91 -0.03 5.20
N VAL A 100 14.84 -0.81 5.32
CA VAL A 100 14.38 -1.32 6.62
C VAL A 100 13.56 -2.59 6.41
N GLU A 101 13.67 -3.51 7.37
CA GLU A 101 12.79 -4.67 7.45
C GLU A 101 11.66 -4.33 8.41
N SER A 102 10.42 -4.67 8.06
CA SER A 102 9.31 -4.56 8.98
C SER A 102 8.44 -5.80 8.98
N SER A 103 7.75 -5.99 10.09
CA SER A 103 6.66 -6.96 10.20
C SER A 103 5.44 -6.28 10.78
N GLY A 104 4.26 -6.80 10.50
CA GLY A 104 3.01 -6.35 11.10
C GLY A 104 1.94 -7.43 11.07
N ASP A 105 0.95 -7.30 11.93
CA ASP A 105 -0.18 -8.21 12.01
C ASP A 105 -1.42 -7.54 11.40
N MET A 106 -1.92 -8.06 10.28
CA MET A 106 -3.23 -7.70 9.77
C MET A 106 -4.28 -8.51 10.55
N ILE A 107 -5.08 -7.82 11.37
CA ILE A 107 -6.15 -8.44 12.16
C ILE A 107 -7.48 -8.12 11.51
N TYR A 108 -8.16 -9.14 10.99
CA TYR A 108 -9.48 -9.01 10.39
C TYR A 108 -10.58 -8.87 11.45
N HIS A 109 -11.71 -8.27 11.11
CA HIS A 109 -12.84 -8.09 12.02
C HIS A 109 -13.42 -9.42 12.58
N HIS A 110 -13.26 -10.52 11.84
CA HIS A 110 -13.64 -11.86 12.29
C HIS A 110 -12.58 -12.55 13.16
N GLY A 111 -11.50 -11.84 13.53
CA GLY A 111 -10.48 -12.28 14.48
C GLY A 111 -9.33 -13.11 13.90
N GLU A 112 -9.35 -13.43 12.60
CA GLU A 112 -8.17 -14.02 11.96
C GLU A 112 -7.03 -13.01 11.94
N THR A 113 -5.81 -13.49 12.13
CA THR A 113 -4.60 -12.70 12.09
C THR A 113 -3.68 -13.23 11.00
N LEU A 114 -3.24 -12.34 10.13
CA LEU A 114 -2.23 -12.62 9.11
C LEU A 114 -0.97 -11.83 9.44
N HIS A 115 0.14 -12.53 9.64
CA HIS A 115 1.45 -11.89 9.79
C HIS A 115 2.02 -11.54 8.42
N LEU A 116 2.48 -10.31 8.26
CA LEU A 116 3.08 -9.78 7.04
C LEU A 116 4.52 -9.35 7.33
N GLU A 117 5.41 -9.65 6.40
CA GLU A 117 6.82 -9.24 6.45
C GLU A 117 7.20 -8.51 5.16
N PHE A 118 7.97 -7.45 5.31
CA PHE A 118 8.38 -6.56 4.23
C PHE A 118 9.84 -6.14 4.36
N SER A 119 10.50 -5.98 3.22
CA SER A 119 11.74 -5.21 3.09
C SER A 119 11.44 -3.96 2.26
N TRP A 120 11.79 -2.80 2.79
CA TRP A 120 11.49 -1.52 2.18
C TRP A 120 12.75 -0.84 1.69
N VAL A 121 12.61 -0.08 0.60
CA VAL A 121 13.57 0.93 0.18
C VAL A 121 12.83 2.25 -0.01
N PHE A 122 13.34 3.31 0.61
CA PHE A 122 12.77 4.65 0.58
C PHE A 122 13.75 5.62 -0.06
N TYR A 123 13.26 6.41 -1.01
CA TYR A 123 13.96 7.58 -1.53
C TYR A 123 13.32 8.83 -0.96
N LEU A 124 14.13 9.73 -0.40
CA LEU A 124 13.65 10.90 0.32
C LEU A 124 13.98 12.20 -0.40
N THR A 125 13.24 13.25 -0.05
CA THR A 125 13.51 14.63 -0.47
C THR A 125 14.87 15.11 0.05
N SER A 126 15.33 16.25 -0.49
CA SER A 126 16.68 16.71 -0.21
C SER A 126 16.95 17.06 1.27
N ASP A 127 15.89 17.41 1.98
CA ASP A 127 15.86 17.71 3.41
C ASP A 127 15.46 16.50 4.28
N GLY A 128 15.15 15.36 3.66
CA GLY A 128 14.75 14.12 4.34
C GLY A 128 13.35 14.16 4.96
N THR A 129 12.56 15.22 4.73
CA THR A 129 11.26 15.40 5.41
C THR A 129 10.13 14.59 4.79
N LYS A 130 10.23 14.22 3.51
CA LYS A 130 9.25 13.43 2.78
C LYS A 130 9.89 12.30 1.98
N ILE A 131 9.11 11.26 1.70
CA ILE A 131 9.47 10.14 0.83
C ILE A 131 8.92 10.39 -0.57
N SER A 132 9.77 10.38 -1.60
CA SER A 132 9.40 10.57 -3.00
C SER A 132 9.15 9.26 -3.75
N ARG A 133 9.70 8.15 -3.26
CA ARG A 133 9.47 6.82 -3.82
C ARG A 133 9.62 5.75 -2.76
N VAL A 134 8.73 4.76 -2.80
CA VAL A 134 8.76 3.56 -1.97
C VAL A 134 8.92 2.34 -2.88
N ILE A 135 9.79 1.43 -2.48
CA ILE A 135 9.84 0.06 -2.99
C ILE A 135 9.54 -0.85 -1.81
N GLU A 136 8.57 -1.73 -1.99
CA GLU A 136 8.09 -2.70 -1.03
C GLU A 136 8.37 -4.09 -1.58
N PHE A 137 9.24 -4.86 -0.92
CA PHE A 137 9.42 -6.27 -1.20
C PHE A 137 8.68 -7.07 -0.12
N ALA A 138 7.60 -7.74 -0.51
CA ALA A 138 6.72 -8.42 0.43
C ALA A 138 6.92 -9.93 0.43
N ASP A 139 6.64 -10.58 1.58
CA ASP A 139 6.40 -12.03 1.59
C ASP A 139 5.21 -12.35 0.69
N SER A 140 5.53 -12.90 -0.47
CA SER A 140 4.55 -13.26 -1.50
C SER A 140 3.53 -14.27 -0.99
N THR A 141 3.91 -15.16 -0.07
CA THR A 141 2.99 -16.17 0.48
C THR A 141 1.93 -15.50 1.33
N ALA A 142 2.34 -14.61 2.24
CA ALA A 142 1.41 -13.89 3.10
C ALA A 142 0.51 -12.94 2.31
N VAL A 143 1.05 -12.18 1.35
CA VAL A 143 0.24 -11.27 0.51
C VAL A 143 -0.77 -12.02 -0.34
N LEU A 144 -0.42 -13.19 -0.90
CA LEU A 144 -1.39 -14.00 -1.65
C LEU A 144 -2.50 -14.56 -0.75
N LYS A 145 -2.19 -14.93 0.50
CA LYS A 145 -3.22 -15.30 1.49
C LYS A 145 -4.13 -14.12 1.81
N MET A 146 -3.57 -12.92 1.99
CA MET A 146 -4.33 -11.69 2.20
C MET A 146 -5.32 -11.47 1.05
N ALA A 147 -4.84 -11.51 -0.19
CA ALA A 147 -5.68 -11.34 -1.37
C ALA A 147 -6.80 -12.41 -1.45
N ALA A 148 -6.50 -13.67 -1.12
CA ALA A 148 -7.49 -14.73 -1.09
C ALA A 148 -8.55 -14.56 0.03
N SER A 149 -8.13 -14.12 1.22
CA SER A 149 -9.02 -13.83 2.34
C SER A 149 -9.95 -12.67 2.00
N ILE A 150 -9.44 -11.60 1.37
CA ILE A 150 -10.25 -10.47 0.88
C ILE A 150 -11.33 -10.97 -0.09
N LEU A 151 -10.97 -11.79 -1.08
CA LEU A 151 -11.93 -12.36 -2.03
C LEU A 151 -13.02 -13.19 -1.33
N THR A 152 -12.62 -14.06 -0.39
CA THR A 152 -13.56 -14.93 0.35
C THR A 152 -14.51 -14.13 1.23
N LEU A 153 -14.00 -13.08 1.90
CA LEU A 153 -14.81 -12.23 2.77
C LEU A 153 -15.81 -11.40 1.97
N LEU A 154 -15.39 -10.84 0.84
CA LEU A 154 -16.27 -10.11 -0.07
C LEU A 154 -17.40 -11.00 -0.63
N ASP A 155 -17.09 -12.26 -0.96
CA ASP A 155 -18.12 -13.23 -1.36
C ASP A 155 -19.09 -13.54 -0.22
N SER A 156 -18.61 -13.67 1.02
CA SER A 156 -19.45 -13.99 2.18
C SER A 156 -20.41 -12.88 2.63
N VAL A 157 -20.07 -11.61 2.35
CA VAL A 157 -20.92 -10.44 2.65
C VAL A 157 -22.17 -10.40 1.76
N THR A 158 -22.18 -11.11 0.62
CA THR A 158 -23.35 -11.15 -0.28
C THR A 158 -24.52 -12.03 0.20
N VAL A 159 -24.40 -12.75 1.32
CA VAL A 159 -25.39 -13.76 1.73
C VAL A 159 -26.45 -13.24 2.73
N HIS A 160 -26.32 -12.03 3.28
CA HIS A 160 -27.31 -11.49 4.23
C HIS A 160 -27.80 -10.07 3.90
N GLY A 161 -28.84 -9.98 3.06
CA GLY A 161 -29.94 -9.03 3.31
C GLY A 161 -30.06 -7.75 2.48
N TRP A 162 -29.59 -7.70 1.23
CA TRP A 162 -29.90 -6.61 0.29
C TRP A 162 -30.45 -7.15 -1.04
N PRO A 163 -31.39 -6.45 -1.71
CA PRO A 163 -32.04 -6.97 -2.91
C PRO A 163 -31.17 -6.79 -4.16
N GLU A 164 -31.18 -7.84 -5.00
CA GLU A 164 -30.66 -7.95 -6.39
C GLU A 164 -29.13 -8.15 -6.58
N PRO A 165 -28.71 -8.95 -7.60
CA PRO A 165 -27.39 -9.59 -7.62
C PRO A 165 -26.29 -8.63 -8.10
N LEU A 166 -25.52 -8.10 -7.16
CA LEU A 166 -24.30 -7.31 -7.38
C LEU A 166 -23.05 -8.15 -7.74
N ASN A 167 -23.24 -9.40 -8.21
CA ASN A 167 -22.15 -10.34 -8.47
C ASN A 167 -21.26 -9.94 -9.68
N THR A 168 -21.73 -8.99 -10.50
CA THR A 168 -20.98 -8.50 -11.67
C THR A 168 -20.45 -7.09 -11.47
N TYR A 169 -20.60 -6.44 -10.30
CA TYR A 169 -20.18 -5.03 -10.13
C TYR A 169 -18.86 -4.87 -9.35
N TYR A 170 -18.51 -5.83 -8.48
CA TYR A 170 -17.30 -5.78 -7.66
C TYR A 170 -16.13 -6.59 -8.22
N LEU A 171 -16.42 -7.78 -8.79
CA LEU A 171 -15.46 -8.48 -9.65
C LEU A 171 -15.06 -7.56 -10.81
N VAL A 172 -16.04 -6.87 -11.40
CA VAL A 172 -15.83 -5.85 -12.42
C VAL A 172 -15.27 -4.56 -11.85
N LYS A 173 -15.33 -4.18 -10.56
CA LYS A 173 -14.63 -2.96 -10.08
C LYS A 173 -13.17 -3.21 -9.75
N MET A 174 -12.78 -4.38 -9.26
CA MET A 174 -11.37 -4.72 -9.06
C MET A 174 -10.73 -5.10 -10.40
N ILE A 175 -11.44 -5.86 -11.24
CA ILE A 175 -11.03 -6.16 -12.61
C ILE A 175 -11.18 -4.94 -13.53
N ILE A 176 -12.12 -4.00 -13.37
CA ILE A 176 -12.12 -2.71 -14.09
C ILE A 176 -11.05 -1.79 -13.52
N SER A 177 -10.77 -1.73 -12.22
CA SER A 177 -9.63 -0.91 -11.76
C SER A 177 -8.31 -1.43 -12.36
N LEU A 178 -8.19 -2.74 -12.56
CA LEU A 178 -7.04 -3.37 -13.22
C LEU A 178 -7.11 -3.40 -14.76
N LEU A 179 -8.30 -3.47 -15.37
CA LEU A 179 -8.55 -3.41 -16.82
C LEU A 179 -8.63 -1.98 -17.36
N PHE A 180 -8.97 -0.99 -16.54
CA PHE A 180 -8.99 0.44 -16.86
C PHE A 180 -7.55 0.96 -16.90
N ILE A 181 -6.69 0.47 -15.98
CA ILE A 181 -5.23 0.64 -16.09
C ILE A 181 -4.71 -0.04 -17.37
N ARG A 182 -5.23 -1.23 -17.73
CA ARG A 182 -4.91 -1.93 -18.98
C ARG A 182 -5.43 -1.20 -20.24
N TYR A 183 -6.59 -0.54 -20.20
CA TYR A 183 -7.23 0.14 -21.33
C TYR A 183 -6.63 1.53 -21.60
N CYS A 184 -6.28 2.27 -20.54
CA CYS A 184 -5.59 3.57 -20.66
C CYS A 184 -4.16 3.41 -21.21
N PHE A 185 -3.45 2.32 -20.89
CA PHE A 185 -2.10 2.06 -21.38
C PHE A 185 -2.03 1.52 -22.82
N ILE A 186 -3.05 0.80 -23.29
CA ILE A 186 -3.08 0.26 -24.67
C ILE A 186 -3.47 1.34 -25.70
N THR A 187 -4.28 2.33 -25.31
CA THR A 187 -4.86 3.30 -26.27
C THR A 187 -4.21 4.68 -26.28
N GLY A 188 -3.34 5.00 -25.31
CA GLY A 188 -2.63 6.29 -25.26
C GLY A 188 -3.53 7.52 -25.10
N GLN A 189 -4.80 7.34 -24.70
CA GLN A 189 -5.73 8.46 -24.53
C GLN A 189 -5.74 8.96 -23.08
N ASN A 190 -5.20 10.17 -22.88
CA ASN A 190 -5.45 10.97 -21.69
C ASN A 190 -6.84 11.61 -21.81
N SER A 191 -7.76 11.20 -20.93
CA SER A 191 -9.12 11.72 -20.72
C SER A 191 -10.19 11.25 -21.70
N MET A 192 -11.26 10.71 -21.12
CA MET A 192 -12.63 10.90 -21.61
C MET A 192 -13.55 11.05 -20.41
N THR A 193 -14.32 12.12 -20.41
CA THR A 193 -15.46 12.39 -19.53
C THR A 193 -16.47 11.26 -19.62
N LEU A 194 -16.89 10.73 -18.47
CA LEU A 194 -17.99 9.77 -18.37
C LEU A 194 -19.30 10.43 -18.86
N PRO A 195 -20.12 9.76 -19.68
CA PRO A 195 -21.50 10.17 -19.87
C PRO A 195 -22.30 9.79 -18.60
N VAL A 196 -23.25 10.66 -18.29
CA VAL A 196 -24.21 10.59 -17.17
C VAL A 196 -25.01 9.29 -17.20
#